data_AF-A0AAV2JQS8-F1
#
_entry.id   AF-A0AAV2JQS8-F1
#
_cell.length_a   1.000
_cell.length_b   1.000
_cell.length_c   1.000
_cell.angle_alpha   90.00
_cell.angle_beta   90.00
_cell.angle_gamma   90.00
#
_symmetry.space_group_name_H-M   'P 1'
#
loop_
_entity.id
_entity.type
_entity.pdbx_description
1 polymer ?
#
loop_
_entity_poly.entity_id
_entity_poly.type
_entity_poly.pdbx_seq_one_letter_code
_entity_poly.pdbx_strand_id
1 'polypeptide(L)'
;MAFGYLDDLHSRFYDQYGRKVRSVTRPYTFIEFDNYIQKAKKMFADSRARRNLSSINTELQDVQRIMVANIEEVLQRGEALSALNTKASNLSSLAKKYQSDAKYLNTRSAYAKLAAMAVVLLTLIIYVRFWWL
;
A
#
# COMPACT_ATOMS: atom_id res chain seq x y z
N MET A 1 -10.27 8.84 14.70
CA MET A 1 -9.96 9.24 13.30
C MET A 1 -10.82 8.50 12.29
N ALA A 2 -10.74 7.16 12.20
CA ALA A 2 -11.61 6.41 11.28
C ALA A 2 -13.11 6.57 11.64
N PHE A 3 -13.47 6.41 12.91
CA PHE A 3 -14.84 6.65 13.36
C PHE A 3 -15.29 8.10 13.17
N GLY A 4 -14.46 9.09 13.52
CA GLY A 4 -14.79 10.50 13.26
C GLY A 4 -14.95 10.84 11.76
N TYR A 5 -14.18 10.20 10.87
CA TYR A 5 -14.40 10.31 9.43
C TYR A 5 -15.76 9.73 9.00
N LEU A 6 -16.11 8.56 9.53
CA LEU A 6 -17.40 7.92 9.23
C LEU A 6 -18.59 8.72 9.79
N ASP A 7 -18.41 9.33 10.96
CA ASP A 7 -19.43 10.17 11.60
C ASP A 7 -19.68 11.47 10.82
N ASP A 8 -18.62 12.16 10.39
CA ASP A 8 -18.74 13.33 9.51
C ASP A 8 -19.42 12.96 8.19
N LEU A 9 -19.04 11.85 7.56
CA LEU A 9 -19.71 11.36 6.35
C LEU A 9 -21.20 11.08 6.60
N HIS A 10 -21.52 10.39 7.70
CA HIS A 10 -22.90 10.04 8.04
C HIS A 10 -23.76 11.28 8.25
N SER A 11 -23.31 12.23 9.08
CA SER A 11 -24.02 13.48 9.34
C SER A 11 -24.27 14.23 8.04
N ARG A 12 -23.23 14.46 7.24
CA ARG A 12 -23.31 15.24 6.00
C ARG A 12 -24.23 14.59 4.96
N PHE A 13 -24.13 13.27 4.82
CA PHE A 13 -24.99 12.53 3.91
C PHE A 13 -26.45 12.59 4.36
N TYR A 14 -26.71 12.41 5.65
CA TYR A 14 -28.06 12.44 6.21
C TYR A 14 -28.69 13.84 6.10
N ASP A 15 -27.92 14.90 6.35
CA ASP A 15 -28.38 16.28 6.21
C ASP A 15 -28.80 16.59 4.77
N GLN A 16 -28.02 16.14 3.79
CA GLN A 16 -28.26 16.45 2.38
C GLN A 16 -29.30 15.54 1.73
N TYR A 17 -29.32 14.26 2.09
CA TYR A 17 -30.07 13.23 1.36
C TYR A 17 -31.01 12.41 2.22
N GLY A 18 -30.97 12.49 3.56
CA GLY A 18 -31.68 11.58 4.48
C GLY A 18 -33.17 11.44 4.19
N ARG A 19 -33.85 12.55 3.85
CA ARG A 19 -35.29 12.54 3.47
C ARG A 19 -35.56 11.88 2.12
N LYS A 20 -34.60 11.95 1.19
CA LYS A 20 -34.70 11.43 -0.18
C LYS A 20 -34.35 9.95 -0.26
N VAL A 21 -33.56 9.41 0.69
CA VAL A 21 -33.09 8.01 0.66
C VAL A 21 -34.24 7.02 0.47
N ARG A 22 -35.36 7.21 1.20
CA ARG A 22 -36.51 6.29 1.17
C ARG A 22 -37.28 6.28 -0.16
N SER A 23 -37.14 7.33 -0.97
CA SER A 23 -37.87 7.49 -2.24
C SER A 23 -37.04 7.13 -3.48
N VAL A 24 -35.77 6.75 -3.31
CA VAL A 24 -34.90 6.42 -4.44
C VAL A 24 -35.12 4.98 -4.91
N THR A 25 -35.37 4.83 -6.21
CA THR A 25 -35.51 3.53 -6.88
C THR A 25 -34.34 3.18 -7.80
N ARG A 26 -33.55 4.17 -8.22
CA ARG A 26 -32.44 3.98 -9.17
C ARG A 26 -31.07 3.90 -8.47
N PRO A 27 -30.17 2.99 -8.91
CA PRO A 27 -28.81 2.91 -8.40
C PRO A 27 -28.04 4.22 -8.55
N TYR A 28 -27.06 4.45 -7.67
CA TYR A 28 -26.11 5.59 -7.74
C TYR A 28 -26.75 6.99 -7.74
N THR A 29 -27.97 7.15 -7.22
CA THR A 29 -28.67 8.45 -7.20
C THR A 29 -27.92 9.55 -6.47
N PHE A 30 -27.04 9.20 -5.53
CA PHE A 30 -26.26 10.14 -4.72
C PHE A 30 -24.77 10.16 -5.07
N ILE A 31 -24.41 9.77 -6.30
CA ILE A 31 -23.00 9.72 -6.74
C ILE A 31 -22.28 11.07 -6.63
N GLU A 32 -23.01 12.18 -6.68
CA GLU A 32 -22.46 13.53 -6.49
C GLU A 32 -21.78 13.70 -5.12
N PHE A 33 -22.22 12.95 -4.11
CA PHE A 33 -21.62 12.94 -2.78
C PHE A 33 -20.19 12.37 -2.78
N ASP A 34 -19.79 11.64 -3.82
CA ASP A 34 -18.42 11.10 -3.95
C ASP A 34 -17.36 12.22 -3.91
N ASN A 35 -17.67 13.39 -4.47
CA ASN A 35 -16.78 14.55 -4.35
C ASN A 35 -16.51 14.93 -2.89
N TYR A 36 -17.53 14.87 -2.04
CA TYR A 36 -17.37 15.10 -0.60
C TYR A 36 -16.55 13.98 0.04
N ILE A 37 -16.84 12.72 -0.29
CA ILE A 37 -16.12 11.55 0.23
C ILE A 37 -14.61 11.68 -0.06
N GLN A 38 -14.24 12.04 -1.28
CA GLN A 38 -12.84 12.23 -1.69
C GLN A 38 -12.18 13.39 -0.92
N LYS A 39 -12.87 14.52 -0.78
CA LYS A 39 -12.37 15.69 -0.03
C LYS A 39 -12.17 15.36 1.45
N ALA A 40 -13.18 14.79 2.10
CA ALA A 40 -13.12 14.39 3.50
C ALA A 40 -12.02 13.33 3.71
N LYS A 41 -11.91 12.34 2.81
CA LYS A 41 -10.84 11.34 2.86
C LYS A 41 -9.46 11.98 2.83
N LYS A 42 -9.23 12.96 1.95
CA LYS A 42 -7.97 13.70 1.91
C LYS A 42 -7.75 14.48 3.22
N MET A 43 -8.73 15.20 3.73
CA MET A 43 -8.61 15.96 4.98
C MET A 43 -8.28 15.09 6.19
N PHE A 44 -8.95 13.95 6.35
CA PHE A 44 -8.71 13.02 7.46
C PHE A 44 -7.42 12.21 7.29
N ALA A 45 -6.99 11.94 6.05
CA ALA A 45 -5.68 11.33 5.76
C ALA A 45 -4.53 12.31 6.03
N ASP A 46 -4.67 13.57 5.60
CA ASP A 46 -3.66 14.64 5.76
C ASP A 46 -3.62 15.16 7.21
N SER A 47 -4.72 15.01 7.96
CA SER A 47 -4.72 15.17 9.42
C SER A 47 -3.86 14.13 10.15
N ARG A 48 -3.32 13.09 9.48
CA ARG A 48 -2.22 12.30 10.05
C ARG A 48 -0.90 13.09 10.09
N ALA A 49 -0.69 14.06 9.20
CA ALA A 49 0.50 14.92 9.15
C ALA A 49 0.36 16.18 10.04
N ARG A 50 -0.86 16.71 10.23
CA ARG A 50 -1.12 17.90 11.07
C ARG A 50 -1.26 17.65 12.57
N ARG A 51 -1.32 16.40 13.02
CA ARG A 51 -1.57 15.99 14.41
C ARG A 51 -0.33 16.05 15.33
N ASN A 52 0.52 17.07 15.16
CA ASN A 52 1.69 17.24 16.01
C ASN A 52 1.57 18.36 17.06
N LEU A 53 0.39 18.92 17.36
CA LEU A 53 0.24 19.68 18.59
C LEU A 53 -1.22 19.84 19.05
N SER A 54 -1.44 19.52 20.32
CA SER A 54 -2.48 20.02 21.24
C SER A 54 -3.97 19.66 21.14
N SER A 55 -4.57 19.25 20.01
CA SER A 55 -6.06 19.12 19.97
C SER A 55 -6.66 17.71 20.16
N ILE A 56 -5.84 16.66 20.33
CA ILE A 56 -6.31 15.25 20.47
C ILE A 56 -6.33 14.79 21.94
N ASN A 57 -6.56 15.69 22.90
CA ASN A 57 -6.76 15.26 24.30
C ASN A 57 -8.23 15.26 24.71
N THR A 58 -9.12 15.95 23.98
CA THR A 58 -10.47 16.24 24.48
C THR A 58 -11.59 15.46 23.77
N GLU A 59 -11.35 14.89 22.59
CA GLU A 59 -12.40 14.25 21.78
C GLU A 59 -12.34 12.70 21.77
N LEU A 60 -11.49 12.11 22.62
CA LEU A 60 -11.32 10.64 22.73
C LEU A 60 -11.94 10.03 23.99
N GLN A 61 -12.64 10.81 24.82
CA GLN A 61 -13.23 10.28 26.04
C GLN A 61 -14.62 9.66 25.88
N ASP A 62 -15.25 9.75 24.69
CA ASP A 62 -16.61 9.23 24.52
C ASP A 62 -16.84 8.50 23.18
N VAL A 63 -16.06 7.44 22.94
CA VAL A 63 -16.46 6.42 21.96
C VAL A 63 -16.63 5.10 22.71
N GLN A 64 -17.88 4.90 23.13
CA GLN A 64 -18.43 3.65 23.63
C GLN A 64 -17.87 2.45 22.86
N ARG A 65 -17.38 1.50 23.66
CA ARG A 65 -17.03 0.10 23.38
C ARG A 65 -17.80 -0.51 22.19
N ILE A 66 -17.33 -0.31 20.95
CA ILE A 66 -17.81 -1.11 19.81
C ILE A 66 -17.02 -2.42 19.81
N MET A 67 -17.72 -3.51 20.12
CA MET A 67 -17.19 -4.86 20.05
C MET A 67 -16.96 -5.23 18.59
N VAL A 68 -15.70 -5.42 18.22
CA VAL A 68 -15.32 -5.97 16.91
C VAL A 68 -15.63 -7.46 16.95
N ALA A 69 -16.80 -7.87 16.47
CA ALA A 69 -17.01 -9.26 16.10
C ALA A 69 -16.13 -9.56 14.87
N ASN A 70 -15.49 -10.73 14.86
CA ASN A 70 -14.61 -11.16 13.76
C ASN A 70 -15.35 -11.02 12.42
N ILE A 71 -14.74 -10.28 11.50
CA ILE A 71 -15.26 -10.01 10.15
C ILE A 71 -15.55 -11.31 9.35
N GLU A 72 -15.06 -12.46 9.81
CA GLU A 72 -15.32 -13.79 9.25
C GLU A 72 -16.80 -14.19 9.24
N GLU A 73 -17.62 -13.67 10.17
CA GLU A 73 -19.05 -14.04 10.23
C GLU A 73 -19.92 -13.26 9.21
N VAL A 74 -19.44 -12.12 8.70
CA VAL A 74 -20.22 -11.25 7.78
C VAL A 74 -19.78 -11.40 6.30
N LEU A 75 -18.70 -12.14 6.03
CA LEU A 75 -18.22 -12.46 4.67
C LEU A 75 -18.64 -13.86 4.19
N GLN A 76 -19.78 -14.38 4.64
CA GLN A 76 -20.39 -15.58 4.07
C GLN A 76 -21.05 -15.29 2.71
N ARG A 77 -20.22 -15.12 1.67
CA ARG A 77 -20.45 -15.70 0.33
C ARG A 77 -19.19 -15.52 -0.51
N GLY A 78 -18.68 -16.65 -1.01
CA GLY A 78 -17.46 -16.71 -1.79
C GLY A 78 -17.53 -15.86 -3.05
N GLU A 79 -16.54 -14.97 -3.20
CA GLU A 79 -16.01 -14.43 -4.46
C GLU A 79 -14.71 -13.62 -4.20
N ALA A 80 -14.56 -13.01 -3.01
CA ALA A 80 -13.37 -12.22 -2.65
C ALA A 80 -12.11 -13.05 -2.32
N LEU A 81 -12.26 -14.30 -1.84
CA LEU A 81 -11.13 -15.13 -1.41
C LEU A 81 -10.32 -15.68 -2.59
N SER A 82 -10.97 -16.03 -3.71
CA SER A 82 -10.30 -16.52 -4.93
C SER A 82 -9.49 -15.41 -5.62
N ALA A 83 -10.03 -14.18 -5.65
CA ALA A 83 -9.36 -13.02 -6.23
C ALA A 83 -8.11 -12.59 -5.42
N LEU A 84 -8.17 -12.70 -4.09
CA LEU A 84 -7.02 -12.44 -3.21
C LEU A 84 -5.94 -13.52 -3.34
N ASN A 85 -6.31 -14.81 -3.39
CA ASN A 85 -5.34 -15.89 -3.59
C ASN A 85 -4.64 -15.80 -4.95
N THR A 86 -5.38 -15.45 -6.01
CA THR A 86 -4.82 -15.27 -7.36
C THR A 86 -3.88 -14.06 -7.43
N LYS A 87 -4.23 -12.95 -6.79
CA LYS A 87 -3.34 -11.77 -6.73
C LYS A 87 -2.09 -12.05 -5.90
N ALA A 88 -2.23 -12.74 -4.76
CA ALA A 88 -1.11 -13.11 -3.90
C ALA A 88 -0.16 -14.11 -4.57
N SER A 89 -0.68 -15.12 -5.29
CA SER A 89 0.15 -16.09 -6.00
C SER A 89 0.93 -15.45 -7.16
N ASN A 90 0.29 -14.54 -7.91
CA ASN A 90 0.95 -13.77 -8.96
C ASN A 90 2.06 -12.89 -8.39
N LEU A 91 1.80 -12.17 -7.29
CA LEU A 91 2.81 -11.36 -6.60
C LEU A 91 3.99 -12.21 -6.10
N SER A 92 3.71 -13.37 -5.51
CA SER A 92 4.75 -14.30 -5.04
C SER A 92 5.62 -14.81 -6.19
N SER A 93 4.99 -15.18 -7.32
CA SER A 93 5.69 -15.63 -8.52
C SER A 93 6.56 -14.53 -9.14
N LEU A 94 6.03 -13.31 -9.26
CA LEU A 94 6.78 -12.14 -9.72
C LEU A 94 7.94 -11.80 -8.79
N ALA A 95 7.74 -11.80 -7.47
CA ALA A 95 8.79 -11.54 -6.50
C ALA A 95 9.92 -12.57 -6.58
N LYS A 96 9.58 -13.85 -6.74
CA LYS A 96 10.56 -14.94 -6.91
C LYS A 96 11.34 -14.80 -8.21
N LYS A 97 10.69 -14.36 -9.29
CA LYS A 97 11.35 -14.05 -10.57
C LYS A 97 12.31 -12.87 -10.44
N TYR A 98 11.87 -11.74 -9.86
CA TYR A 98 12.73 -10.59 -9.60
C TYR A 98 13.94 -10.93 -8.70
N GLN A 99 13.73 -11.77 -7.68
CA GLN A 99 14.81 -12.26 -6.84
C GLN A 99 15.83 -13.09 -7.64
N SER A 100 15.35 -13.99 -8.50
CA SER A 100 16.21 -14.80 -9.37
C SER A 100 16.98 -13.95 -10.38
N ASP A 101 16.30 -13.00 -11.04
CA ASP A 101 16.91 -12.13 -12.05
C ASP A 101 17.97 -11.21 -11.42
N ALA A 102 17.68 -10.63 -10.25
CA ALA A 102 18.65 -9.84 -9.49
C ALA A 102 19.88 -10.66 -9.08
N LYS A 103 19.67 -11.92 -8.65
CA LYS A 103 20.76 -12.82 -8.29
C LYS A 103 21.62 -13.20 -9.51
N TYR A 104 20.99 -13.48 -10.67
CA TYR A 104 21.68 -13.81 -11.91
C TYR A 104 22.51 -12.64 -12.46
N LEU A 105 21.98 -11.42 -12.42
CA LEU A 105 22.72 -10.22 -12.82
C LEU A 105 23.89 -9.94 -11.88
N ASN A 106 23.70 -10.12 -10.57
CA ASN A 106 24.76 -9.89 -9.59
C ASN A 106 25.91 -10.90 -9.71
N THR A 107 25.60 -12.19 -9.90
CA THR A 107 26.65 -13.21 -10.08
C THR A 107 27.43 -12.99 -11.38
N ARG A 108 26.75 -12.70 -12.50
CA ARG A 108 27.42 -12.44 -13.78
C ARG A 108 28.33 -11.20 -13.71
N SER A 109 27.87 -10.11 -13.09
CA SER A 109 28.69 -8.91 -12.92
C SER A 109 29.91 -9.16 -12.03
N ALA A 110 29.76 -9.95 -10.96
CA ALA A 110 30.87 -10.33 -10.10
C ALA A 110 31.95 -11.14 -10.84
N TYR A 111 31.53 -12.15 -11.62
CA TYR A 111 32.47 -12.92 -12.45
C TYR A 111 33.17 -12.07 -13.51
N ALA A 112 32.44 -11.18 -14.19
CA ALA A 112 33.03 -10.27 -15.18
C ALA A 112 34.07 -9.32 -14.56
N LYS A 113 33.78 -8.76 -13.37
CA LYS A 113 34.73 -7.91 -12.63
C LYS A 113 35.98 -8.67 -12.18
N LEU A 114 35.81 -9.90 -11.70
CA LEU A 114 36.93 -10.74 -11.27
C LEU A 114 37.82 -11.15 -12.45
N ALA A 115 37.24 -11.51 -13.59
CA ALA A 115 37.98 -11.81 -14.82
C ALA A 115 38.78 -10.61 -15.32
N ALA A 116 38.19 -9.41 -15.32
CA ALA A 116 38.89 -8.18 -15.71
C ALA A 116 40.08 -7.88 -14.78
N MET A 117 39.92 -8.04 -13.47
CA MET A 117 41.00 -7.90 -12.49
C MET A 117 42.15 -8.89 -12.74
N ALA A 118 41.84 -10.15 -13.04
CA ALA A 118 42.85 -11.17 -13.34
C ALA A 118 43.66 -10.85 -14.59
N VAL A 119 43.02 -10.33 -15.64
CA VAL A 119 43.72 -9.92 -16.88
C VAL A 119 44.68 -8.76 -16.62
N VAL A 120 44.27 -7.75 -15.84
CA VAL A 120 45.14 -6.61 -15.48
C VAL A 120 46.32 -7.05 -14.62
N LEU A 121 46.12 -7.98 -13.69
CA LEU A 121 47.22 -8.54 -12.90
C LEU A 121 48.20 -9.33 -13.76
N LEU A 122 47.70 -10.15 -14.69
CA LEU A 122 48.55 -10.91 -15.61
C LEU A 122 49.38 -9.99 -16.52
N THR A 123 48.79 -8.93 -17.07
CA THR A 123 49.53 -7.98 -17.91
C THR A 123 50.58 -7.23 -17.11
N LEU A 124 50.29 -6.81 -15.87
CA LEU A 124 51.28 -6.21 -14.97
C LEU A 124 52.44 -7.16 -14.64
N ILE A 125 52.14 -8.42 -14.32
CA ILE A 125 53.17 -9.43 -14.02
C ILE A 125 54.09 -9.62 -15.23
N ILE A 126 53.54 -9.74 -16.44
CA ILE A 126 54.33 -9.87 -17.67
C ILE A 126 55.22 -8.63 -17.87
N TYR A 127 54.66 -7.43 -17.67
CA TYR A 127 55.40 -6.18 -17.86
C TYR A 127 56.56 -6.04 -16.88
N VAL A 128 56.34 -6.33 -15.60
CA VAL A 128 57.40 -6.31 -14.58
C VAL A 128 58.46 -7.37 -14.87
N ARG A 129 58.05 -8.57 -15.29
CA ARG A 129 58.97 -9.67 -15.59
C ARG A 129 59.84 -9.38 -16.83
N PHE A 130 59.31 -8.65 -17.81
CA PHE A 130 60.06 -8.21 -19.00
C PHE A 130 60.95 -6.98 -18.72
N TRP A 131 60.57 -6.12 -17.78
CA TRP A 131 61.36 -4.95 -17.42
C TRP A 131 62.53 -5.28 -16.46
N TRP A 132 62.38 -6.34 -15.65
CA TRP A 132 63.43 -6.80 -14.73
C TRP A 132 64.47 -7.73 -15.41
N LEU A 133 64.15 -8.29 -16.59
CA LEU A 133 65.03 -9.16 -17.36
C LEU A 133 65.82 -8.35 -18.39
#